data_AF-A0A432ENW6-F1
#
_entry.id   AF-A0A432ENW6-F1
#
_cell.length_a   1.000
_cell.length_b   1.000
_cell.length_c   1.000
_cell.angle_alpha   90.00
_cell.angle_beta   90.00
_cell.angle_gamma   90.00
#
_symmetry.space_group_name_H-M   'P 1'
#
loop_
_entity.id
_entity.type
_entity.pdbx_description
1 polymer ?
#
loop_
_entity_poly.entity_id
_entity_poly.type
_entity_poly.pdbx_seq_one_letter_code
_entity_poly.pdbx_strand_id
1 'polypeptide(L)'
;MASKWLWLYNPLAVKARGVFYVLVSLLLIGTTLTLVLGIWWSRTPELFDVKTNAAEMAKEIGAKPVTGFTTTATVIRLGQTLLEKPGGYLSNDIMPPGVLLDNMPNLEFGILVQIRDMTRAMRNDFSRSQSQSVEDRDLIIAEPQFNFDSESWILPDTEGEYRKAIKALKRYLSRLANVSEPDAQFYARADNLHDWLALVEKRLGSLSTRLSAAIGQDRLNVDLAGDSAGSQSTPAPPSARVKTPWSLIDDVFFEARGQCWALIELLKAVEVDFASVLSKKNARISLKQITRELENTQDAIWSPVILNGRGFAFVANHSLIMASYISRANAALIDLKLLLENG
;
A
#
# COMPACT_ATOMS: atom_id res chain seq x y z
N MET A 1 -38.88 66.70 15.14
CA MET A 1 -37.60 65.96 15.27
C MET A 1 -37.84 64.48 15.63
N ALA A 2 -38.65 63.74 14.86
CA ALA A 2 -39.00 62.36 15.17
C ALA A 2 -38.88 61.42 13.95
N SER A 3 -37.89 61.64 13.08
CA SER A 3 -37.71 60.85 11.86
C SER A 3 -36.32 60.22 11.68
N LYS A 4 -35.41 60.35 12.65
CA LYS A 4 -34.05 59.77 12.55
C LYS A 4 -33.87 58.38 13.19
N TRP A 5 -34.88 57.86 13.90
CA TRP A 5 -34.75 56.59 14.65
C TRP A 5 -35.40 55.37 13.98
N LEU A 6 -36.20 55.57 12.92
CA LEU A 6 -36.91 54.47 12.23
C LEU A 6 -36.04 53.67 11.25
N TRP A 7 -34.84 54.15 10.88
CA TRP A 7 -33.90 53.37 10.05
C TRP A 7 -33.12 52.31 10.83
N LEU A 8 -33.05 52.42 12.17
CA LEU A 8 -32.37 51.43 13.03
C LEU A 8 -33.21 50.17 13.27
N TYR A 9 -34.51 50.21 12.98
CA TYR A 9 -35.44 49.10 13.11
C TYR A 9 -36.03 48.75 11.74
N ASN A 10 -35.18 48.52 10.75
CA ASN A 10 -35.63 47.88 9.52
C ASN A 10 -35.70 46.36 9.76
N PRO A 11 -36.90 45.75 9.89
CA PRO A 11 -37.04 44.33 10.23
C PRO A 11 -36.40 43.41 9.16
N LEU A 12 -36.29 43.89 7.92
CA LEU A 12 -35.57 43.21 6.86
C LEU A 12 -34.06 43.15 7.11
N ALA A 13 -33.46 44.18 7.72
CA ALA A 13 -32.04 44.20 8.07
C ALA A 13 -31.73 43.29 9.27
N VAL A 14 -32.64 43.19 10.24
CA VAL A 14 -32.54 42.25 11.38
C VAL A 14 -32.70 40.80 10.91
N LYS A 15 -33.66 40.54 10.00
CA LYS A 15 -33.86 39.22 9.39
C LYS A 15 -32.68 38.82 8.49
N ALA A 16 -32.13 39.75 7.71
CA ALA A 16 -30.94 39.52 6.88
C ALA A 16 -29.69 39.23 7.74
N ARG A 17 -29.51 39.93 8.87
CA ARG A 17 -28.47 39.61 9.85
C ARG A 17 -28.66 38.22 10.46
N GLY A 18 -29.90 37.85 10.82
CA GLY A 18 -30.22 36.51 11.31
C GLY A 18 -29.91 35.39 10.30
N VAL A 19 -30.30 35.58 9.03
CA VAL A 19 -29.97 34.64 7.93
C VAL A 19 -28.46 34.55 7.72
N PHE A 20 -27.74 35.68 7.76
CA PHE A 20 -26.27 35.69 7.66
C PHE A 20 -25.61 34.90 8.80
N TYR A 21 -26.00 35.13 10.06
CA TYR A 21 -25.46 34.37 11.20
C TYR A 21 -25.75 32.87 11.09
N VAL A 22 -26.94 32.49 10.60
CA VAL A 22 -27.27 31.08 10.36
C VAL A 22 -26.38 30.48 9.27
N LEU A 23 -26.20 31.16 8.14
CA LEU A 23 -25.33 30.69 7.05
C LEU A 23 -23.86 30.57 7.49
N VAL A 24 -23.35 31.57 8.22
CA VAL A 24 -21.97 31.54 8.77
C VAL A 24 -21.82 30.41 9.80
N SER A 25 -22.82 30.18 10.65
CA SER A 25 -22.81 29.09 11.62
C SER A 25 -22.83 27.72 10.94
N LEU A 26 -23.68 27.53 9.93
CA LEU A 26 -23.72 26.31 9.12
C LEU A 26 -22.40 26.05 8.40
N LEU A 27 -21.78 27.09 7.83
CA LEU A 27 -20.46 26.99 7.20
C LEU A 27 -19.39 26.59 8.23
N LEU A 28 -19.37 27.21 9.41
CA LEU A 28 -18.42 26.88 10.49
C LEU A 28 -18.60 25.44 10.98
N ILE A 29 -19.83 25.00 11.18
CA ILE A 29 -20.14 23.61 11.58
C ILE A 29 -19.69 22.65 10.48
N GLY A 30 -20.04 22.94 9.23
CA GLY A 30 -19.63 22.13 8.07
C GLY A 30 -18.12 22.00 7.96
N THR A 31 -17.38 23.11 8.00
CA THR A 31 -15.91 23.11 7.95
C THR A 31 -15.31 22.35 9.13
N THR A 32 -15.83 22.55 10.34
CA THR A 32 -15.36 21.84 11.53
C THR A 32 -15.57 20.33 11.39
N LEU A 33 -16.75 19.91 10.91
CA LEU A 33 -17.06 18.51 10.67
C LEU A 33 -16.13 17.90 9.62
N THR A 34 -15.90 18.59 8.50
CA THR A 34 -14.98 18.15 7.44
C THR A 34 -13.55 18.00 7.96
N LEU A 35 -13.07 18.91 8.81
CA LEU A 35 -11.73 18.81 9.42
C LEU A 35 -11.60 17.63 10.39
N VAL A 36 -12.60 17.43 11.25
CA VAL A 36 -12.60 16.31 12.22
C VAL A 36 -12.66 14.97 11.50
N LEU A 37 -13.57 14.83 10.52
CA LEU A 37 -13.64 13.64 9.68
C LEU A 37 -12.35 13.45 8.87
N GLY A 38 -11.79 14.53 8.33
CA GLY A 38 -10.51 14.52 7.62
C GLY A 38 -9.39 13.90 8.46
N ILE A 39 -9.19 14.40 9.68
CA ILE A 39 -8.18 13.87 10.61
C ILE A 39 -8.45 12.40 10.96
N TRP A 40 -9.72 12.02 11.13
CA TRP A 40 -10.08 10.64 11.45
C TRP A 40 -9.84 9.69 10.27
N TRP A 41 -10.17 10.11 9.04
CA TRP A 41 -10.00 9.34 7.80
C TRP A 41 -8.54 9.26 7.34
N SER A 42 -7.70 10.22 7.74
CA SER A 42 -6.25 10.22 7.48
C SER A 42 -5.45 9.31 8.43
N ARG A 43 -6.10 8.54 9.31
CA ARG A 43 -5.39 7.59 10.19
C ARG A 43 -4.85 6.41 9.38
N THR A 44 -3.54 6.29 9.33
CA THR A 44 -2.88 5.15 8.69
C THR A 44 -3.10 3.87 9.51
N PRO A 45 -3.34 2.72 8.86
CA PRO A 45 -3.44 1.45 9.57
C PRO A 45 -2.18 1.13 10.38
N GLU A 46 -2.36 0.51 11.55
CA GLU A 46 -1.25 -0.02 12.34
C GLU A 46 -0.74 -1.35 11.76
N LEU A 47 0.52 -1.68 12.06
CA LEU A 47 1.03 -3.02 11.78
C LEU A 47 0.29 -4.04 12.66
N PHE A 48 0.11 -5.26 12.16
CA PHE A 48 -0.58 -6.33 12.89
C PHE A 48 0.28 -7.58 13.03
N ASP A 49 -0.10 -8.45 13.97
CA ASP A 49 0.56 -9.75 14.11
C ASP A 49 -0.07 -10.75 13.13
N VAL A 50 0.68 -11.10 12.08
CA VAL A 50 0.24 -12.03 11.03
C VAL A 50 -0.11 -13.43 11.56
N LYS A 51 0.53 -13.89 12.63
CA LYS A 51 0.23 -15.21 13.22
C LYS A 51 -1.06 -15.16 14.01
N THR A 52 -1.30 -14.08 14.73
CA THR A 52 -2.56 -13.86 15.46
C THR A 52 -3.72 -13.76 14.47
N ASN A 53 -3.58 -12.96 13.42
CA ASN A 53 -4.55 -12.88 12.32
C ASN A 53 -4.85 -14.25 11.70
N ALA A 54 -3.82 -15.04 11.38
CA ALA A 54 -3.99 -16.39 10.86
C ALA A 54 -4.67 -17.33 11.86
N ALA A 55 -4.32 -17.27 13.14
CA ALA A 55 -4.93 -18.09 14.20
C ALA A 55 -6.41 -17.74 14.41
N GLU A 56 -6.78 -16.46 14.35
CA GLU A 56 -8.16 -16.00 14.42
C GLU A 56 -8.98 -16.52 13.24
N MET A 57 -8.50 -16.33 12.01
CA MET A 57 -9.20 -16.86 10.82
C MET A 57 -9.30 -18.38 10.83
N ALA A 58 -8.27 -19.09 11.28
CA ALA A 58 -8.30 -20.55 11.41
C ALA A 58 -9.36 -21.01 12.43
N LYS A 59 -9.50 -20.28 13.55
CA LYS A 59 -10.53 -20.54 14.56
C LYS A 59 -11.94 -20.31 14.00
N GLU A 60 -12.15 -19.25 13.23
CA GLU A 60 -13.45 -18.93 12.61
C GLU A 60 -13.94 -20.05 11.68
N ILE A 61 -13.03 -20.68 10.93
CA ILE A 61 -13.37 -21.78 10.01
C ILE A 61 -13.19 -23.18 10.62
N GLY A 62 -12.81 -23.27 11.90
CA GLY A 62 -12.60 -24.55 12.59
C GLY A 62 -11.45 -25.39 12.04
N ALA A 63 -10.42 -24.76 11.46
CA ALA A 63 -9.30 -25.44 10.83
C ALA A 63 -7.96 -25.19 11.56
N LYS A 64 -6.94 -25.95 11.17
CA LYS A 64 -5.55 -25.71 11.62
C LYS A 64 -4.78 -24.98 10.52
N PRO A 65 -3.96 -23.98 10.85
CA PRO A 65 -3.09 -23.35 9.86
C PRO A 65 -2.15 -24.37 9.21
N VAL A 66 -2.08 -24.33 7.88
CA VAL A 66 -1.15 -25.12 7.05
C VAL A 66 -0.21 -24.18 6.28
N THR A 67 0.77 -24.72 5.58
CA THR A 67 1.64 -23.93 4.70
C THR A 67 0.81 -23.10 3.72
N GLY A 68 1.07 -21.79 3.65
CA GLY A 68 0.36 -20.84 2.79
C GLY A 68 -0.87 -20.20 3.43
N PHE A 69 -1.29 -20.71 4.59
CA PHE A 69 -2.44 -20.18 5.32
C PHE A 69 -2.14 -18.76 5.82
N THR A 70 -0.95 -18.52 6.38
CA THR A 70 -0.59 -17.23 6.97
C THR A 70 -0.54 -16.14 5.89
N THR A 71 0.10 -16.42 4.76
CA THR A 71 0.22 -15.54 3.61
C THR A 71 -1.15 -15.19 3.05
N THR A 72 -2.00 -16.20 2.84
CA THR A 72 -3.37 -16.00 2.34
C THR A 72 -4.21 -15.18 3.32
N ALA A 73 -4.15 -15.50 4.62
CA ALA A 73 -4.85 -14.76 5.67
C ALA A 73 -4.38 -13.31 5.76
N THR A 74 -3.08 -13.05 5.58
CA THR A 74 -2.53 -11.70 5.53
C THR A 74 -3.05 -10.92 4.32
N VAL A 75 -3.07 -11.49 3.12
CA VAL A 75 -3.63 -10.81 1.93
C VAL A 75 -5.11 -10.48 2.12
N ILE A 76 -5.88 -11.41 2.70
CA ILE A 76 -7.29 -11.16 3.07
C ILE A 76 -7.38 -9.96 4.02
N ARG A 77 -6.55 -9.93 5.07
CA ARG A 77 -6.53 -8.84 6.05
C ARG A 77 -6.12 -7.50 5.44
N LEU A 78 -5.15 -7.49 4.52
CA LEU A 78 -4.74 -6.29 3.79
C LEU A 78 -5.92 -5.74 2.97
N GLY A 79 -6.60 -6.59 2.20
CA GLY A 79 -7.77 -6.21 1.42
C GLY A 79 -8.93 -5.72 2.29
N GLN A 80 -9.19 -6.37 3.43
CA GLN A 80 -10.20 -5.89 4.39
C GLN A 80 -9.82 -4.54 4.98
N THR A 81 -8.57 -4.37 5.40
CA THR A 81 -8.08 -3.10 5.97
C THR A 81 -8.17 -1.97 4.96
N LEU A 82 -7.88 -2.24 3.68
CA LEU A 82 -8.02 -1.29 2.58
C LEU A 82 -9.46 -0.74 2.47
N LEU A 83 -10.46 -1.61 2.63
CA LEU A 83 -11.88 -1.27 2.49
C LEU A 83 -12.54 -0.77 3.79
N GLU A 84 -12.05 -1.19 4.95
CA GLU A 84 -12.73 -1.04 6.24
C GLU A 84 -12.04 -0.05 7.18
N LYS A 85 -10.91 0.55 6.78
CA LYS A 85 -10.24 1.61 7.54
C LYS A 85 -11.17 2.81 7.76
N PRO A 86 -10.88 3.71 8.72
CA PRO A 86 -11.65 4.94 8.91
C PRO A 86 -11.89 5.69 7.60
N GLY A 87 -13.16 5.98 7.29
CA GLY A 87 -13.57 6.59 6.03
C GLY A 87 -13.86 5.63 4.88
N GLY A 88 -13.56 4.34 5.03
CA GLY A 88 -13.71 3.35 3.95
C GLY A 88 -12.61 3.47 2.91
N TYR A 89 -12.92 3.09 1.68
CA TYR A 89 -12.01 3.21 0.53
C TYR A 89 -12.19 4.58 -0.13
N LEU A 90 -11.17 5.44 -0.06
CA LEU A 90 -11.27 6.84 -0.45
C LEU A 90 -10.83 7.11 -1.89
N SER A 91 -10.10 6.18 -2.51
CA SER A 91 -9.53 6.37 -3.86
C SER A 91 -10.58 6.60 -4.95
N ASN A 92 -11.83 6.17 -4.75
CA ASN A 92 -12.94 6.39 -5.66
C ASN A 92 -14.03 7.32 -5.08
N ASP A 93 -13.72 8.07 -4.02
CA ASP A 93 -14.67 9.02 -3.42
C ASP A 93 -14.89 10.23 -4.32
N ILE A 94 -16.15 10.64 -4.45
CA ILE A 94 -16.54 11.83 -5.23
C ILE A 94 -17.07 12.98 -4.36
N MET A 95 -17.12 12.81 -3.03
CA MET A 95 -17.64 13.81 -2.09
C MET A 95 -16.62 14.16 -0.98
N PRO A 96 -16.70 15.37 -0.39
CA PRO A 96 -15.91 15.71 0.79
C PRO A 96 -16.26 14.86 2.03
N PRO A 97 -15.32 14.59 2.94
CA PRO A 97 -13.92 15.06 2.92
C PRO A 97 -12.98 14.27 1.99
N GLY A 98 -13.39 13.12 1.44
CA GLY A 98 -12.53 12.22 0.65
C GLY A 98 -11.76 12.93 -0.48
N VAL A 99 -12.46 13.75 -1.28
CA VAL A 99 -11.86 14.53 -2.38
C VAL A 99 -10.82 15.59 -1.95
N LEU A 100 -10.73 15.89 -0.65
CA LEU A 100 -9.78 16.84 -0.07
C LEU A 100 -8.57 16.13 0.56
N LEU A 101 -8.58 14.80 0.64
CA LEU A 101 -7.58 13.97 1.28
C LEU A 101 -6.85 13.14 0.22
N ASP A 102 -5.90 13.73 -0.51
CA ASP A 102 -5.08 13.06 -1.52
C ASP A 102 -4.09 12.02 -0.94
N ASN A 103 -3.56 12.28 0.25
CA ASN A 103 -2.56 11.42 0.89
C ASN A 103 -3.05 9.99 1.16
N MET A 104 -4.31 9.82 1.56
CA MET A 104 -4.84 8.50 1.92
C MET A 104 -5.11 7.61 0.68
N PRO A 105 -5.73 8.09 -0.41
CA PRO A 105 -5.78 7.41 -1.71
C PRO A 105 -4.42 6.95 -2.22
N ASN A 106 -3.37 7.77 -2.12
CA ASN A 106 -2.02 7.34 -2.51
C ASN A 106 -1.51 6.18 -1.65
N LEU A 107 -1.75 6.22 -0.33
CA LEU A 107 -1.44 5.12 0.58
C LEU A 107 -2.23 3.85 0.23
N GLU A 108 -3.53 3.99 -0.04
CA GLU A 108 -4.41 2.89 -0.49
C GLU A 108 -3.89 2.24 -1.78
N PHE A 109 -3.50 3.06 -2.77
CA PHE A 109 -2.91 2.57 -4.01
C PHE A 109 -1.62 1.80 -3.76
N GLY A 110 -0.76 2.28 -2.86
CA GLY A 110 0.44 1.56 -2.45
C GLY A 110 0.13 0.18 -1.84
N ILE A 111 -0.83 0.10 -0.93
CA ILE A 111 -1.28 -1.18 -0.36
C ILE A 111 -1.81 -2.11 -1.47
N LEU A 112 -2.64 -1.58 -2.35
CA LEU A 112 -3.25 -2.31 -3.45
C LEU A 112 -2.21 -2.89 -4.43
N VAL A 113 -1.14 -2.16 -4.74
CA VAL A 113 -0.04 -2.66 -5.58
C VAL A 113 0.56 -3.94 -4.97
N GLN A 114 0.79 -3.98 -3.66
CA GLN A 114 1.34 -5.17 -2.99
C GLN A 114 0.34 -6.33 -2.95
N ILE A 115 -0.97 -6.05 -2.78
CA ILE A 115 -2.02 -7.07 -2.89
C ILE A 115 -2.06 -7.66 -4.30
N ARG A 116 -2.00 -6.82 -5.35
CA ARG A 116 -1.97 -7.26 -6.76
C ARG A 116 -0.76 -8.14 -7.04
N ASP A 117 0.42 -7.71 -6.61
CA ASP A 117 1.67 -8.45 -6.82
C ASP A 117 1.65 -9.80 -6.09
N MET A 118 1.21 -9.84 -4.82
CA MET A 118 1.14 -11.09 -4.06
C MET A 118 0.07 -12.04 -4.60
N THR A 119 -1.13 -11.56 -4.95
CA THR A 119 -2.18 -12.43 -5.50
C THR A 119 -1.80 -13.00 -6.87
N ARG A 120 -1.03 -12.25 -7.66
CA ARG A 120 -0.42 -12.77 -8.89
C ARG A 120 0.62 -13.86 -8.61
N ALA A 121 1.54 -13.63 -7.67
CA ALA A 121 2.52 -14.65 -7.27
C ALA A 121 1.83 -15.91 -6.71
N MET A 122 0.75 -15.75 -5.95
CA MET A 122 -0.06 -16.87 -5.47
C MET A 122 -0.69 -17.65 -6.62
N ARG A 123 -1.30 -16.96 -7.60
CA ARG A 123 -1.96 -17.58 -8.76
C ARG A 123 -0.97 -18.29 -9.69
N ASN A 124 0.16 -17.67 -9.97
CA ASN A 124 1.10 -18.14 -10.98
C ASN A 124 2.13 -19.12 -10.44
N ASP A 125 2.58 -18.92 -9.20
CA ASP A 125 3.77 -19.60 -8.68
C ASP A 125 3.46 -20.40 -7.41
N PHE A 126 2.84 -19.79 -6.39
CA PHE A 126 2.72 -20.44 -5.08
C PHE A 126 1.67 -21.54 -5.07
N SER A 127 0.60 -21.45 -5.87
CA SER A 127 -0.44 -22.48 -5.92
C SER A 127 -0.20 -23.59 -6.94
N ARG A 128 0.85 -23.47 -7.76
CA ARG A 128 1.13 -24.38 -8.89
C ARG A 128 2.38 -25.19 -8.64
N SER A 129 2.31 -26.49 -8.98
CA SER A 129 3.50 -27.33 -9.01
C SER A 129 4.21 -27.17 -10.35
N GLN A 130 5.52 -27.40 -10.37
CA GLN A 130 6.36 -27.22 -11.57
C GLN A 130 5.87 -28.03 -12.80
N SER A 131 5.13 -29.12 -12.59
CA SER A 131 4.60 -29.98 -13.65
C SER A 131 3.13 -29.76 -13.98
N GLN A 132 2.41 -28.94 -13.20
CA GLN A 132 0.96 -28.72 -13.40
C GLN A 132 0.67 -27.28 -13.81
N SER A 133 -0.04 -27.15 -14.93
CA SER A 133 -0.43 -25.85 -15.48
C SER A 133 -1.80 -25.35 -15.02
N VAL A 134 -2.51 -26.11 -14.17
CA VAL A 134 -3.87 -25.76 -13.75
C VAL A 134 -3.80 -24.70 -12.66
N GLU A 135 -4.42 -23.55 -12.91
CA GLU A 135 -4.55 -22.47 -11.94
C GLU A 135 -5.64 -22.78 -10.92
N ASP A 136 -5.46 -22.31 -9.68
CA ASP A 136 -6.48 -22.44 -8.65
C ASP A 136 -7.72 -21.59 -8.99
N ARG A 137 -8.89 -22.22 -8.95
CA ARG A 137 -10.18 -21.61 -9.32
C ARG A 137 -10.54 -20.33 -8.58
N ASP A 138 -10.12 -20.19 -7.32
CA ASP A 138 -10.40 -19.00 -6.53
C ASP A 138 -9.35 -17.91 -6.78
N LEU A 139 -8.10 -18.28 -7.07
CA LEU A 139 -7.05 -17.32 -7.41
C LEU A 139 -7.23 -16.72 -8.81
N ILE A 140 -7.83 -17.48 -9.74
CA ILE A 140 -8.31 -16.95 -11.04
C ILE A 140 -9.34 -15.83 -10.86
N ILE A 141 -10.07 -15.81 -9.74
CA ILE A 141 -11.05 -14.76 -9.38
C ILE A 141 -10.44 -13.72 -8.45
N ALA A 142 -9.42 -14.04 -7.64
CA ALA A 142 -8.86 -13.05 -6.72
C ALA A 142 -8.00 -12.02 -7.46
N GLU A 143 -7.10 -12.48 -8.33
CA GLU A 143 -6.10 -11.60 -8.95
C GLU A 143 -6.73 -10.58 -9.91
N PRO A 144 -7.62 -10.93 -10.86
CA PRO A 144 -8.20 -9.94 -11.77
C PRO A 144 -9.07 -8.90 -11.04
N GLN A 145 -9.80 -9.32 -10.00
CA GLN A 145 -10.66 -8.45 -9.21
C GLN A 145 -9.86 -7.41 -8.42
N PHE A 146 -8.69 -7.77 -7.85
CA PHE A 146 -7.79 -6.77 -7.28
C PHE A 146 -7.12 -5.89 -8.35
N ASN A 147 -6.97 -6.38 -9.59
CA ASN A 147 -6.47 -5.59 -10.72
C ASN A 147 -7.55 -4.72 -11.39
N PHE A 148 -8.79 -4.74 -10.89
CA PHE A 148 -9.82 -3.81 -11.32
C PHE A 148 -9.40 -2.36 -11.02
N ASP A 149 -9.91 -1.43 -11.83
CA ASP A 149 -9.64 0.00 -11.72
C ASP A 149 -9.88 0.48 -10.28
N SER A 150 -8.89 1.16 -9.70
CA SER A 150 -8.97 1.65 -8.32
C SER A 150 -9.89 2.86 -8.17
N GLU A 151 -10.11 3.61 -9.24
CA GLU A 151 -10.83 4.90 -9.19
C GLU A 151 -12.31 4.77 -9.58
N SER A 152 -12.78 3.57 -9.92
CA SER A 152 -14.16 3.36 -10.35
C SER A 152 -15.17 3.54 -9.21
N TRP A 153 -15.90 4.65 -9.24
CA TRP A 153 -16.96 4.96 -8.28
C TRP A 153 -18.30 4.26 -8.59
N ILE A 154 -18.63 4.02 -9.87
CA ILE A 154 -19.95 3.51 -10.28
C ILE A 154 -19.87 2.26 -11.17
N LEU A 155 -20.75 1.30 -10.86
CA LEU A 155 -20.98 -0.01 -11.48
C LEU A 155 -20.12 -0.41 -12.70
N PRO A 156 -19.19 -1.39 -12.55
CA PRO A 156 -18.78 -2.00 -11.27
C PRO A 156 -17.99 -1.00 -10.41
N ASP A 157 -18.35 -0.91 -9.13
CA ASP A 157 -17.60 -0.11 -8.15
C ASP A 157 -16.38 -0.89 -7.65
N THR A 158 -15.30 -0.17 -7.36
CA THR A 158 -14.03 -0.75 -6.90
C THR A 158 -14.20 -1.60 -5.64
N GLU A 159 -14.94 -1.11 -4.66
CA GLU A 159 -15.15 -1.82 -3.40
C GLU A 159 -15.83 -3.18 -3.62
N GLY A 160 -16.85 -3.22 -4.47
CA GLY A 160 -17.57 -4.43 -4.84
C GLY A 160 -16.66 -5.48 -5.48
N GLU A 161 -15.80 -5.07 -6.41
CA GLU A 161 -14.82 -5.97 -7.03
C GLU A 161 -13.79 -6.48 -6.01
N TYR A 162 -13.27 -5.61 -5.14
CA TYR A 162 -12.31 -6.03 -4.11
C TYR A 162 -12.94 -6.95 -3.06
N ARG A 163 -14.21 -6.74 -2.69
CA ARG A 163 -14.96 -7.69 -1.84
C ARG A 163 -15.13 -9.05 -2.50
N LYS A 164 -15.33 -9.12 -3.83
CA LYS A 164 -15.35 -10.40 -4.56
C LYS A 164 -14.00 -11.10 -4.49
N ALA A 165 -12.90 -10.36 -4.65
CA ALA A 165 -11.54 -10.90 -4.52
C ALA A 165 -11.30 -11.47 -3.11
N ILE A 166 -11.62 -10.72 -2.06
CA ILE A 166 -11.51 -11.15 -0.65
C ILE A 166 -12.35 -12.41 -0.40
N LYS A 167 -13.58 -12.46 -0.93
CA LYS A 167 -14.44 -13.64 -0.81
C LYS A 167 -13.83 -14.86 -1.50
N ALA A 168 -13.18 -14.69 -2.66
CA ALA A 168 -12.47 -15.75 -3.34
C ALA A 168 -11.27 -16.25 -2.54
N LEU A 169 -10.44 -15.34 -2.00
CA LEU A 169 -9.34 -15.71 -1.12
C LEU A 169 -9.79 -16.44 0.15
N LYS A 170 -10.92 -16.06 0.76
CA LYS A 170 -11.49 -16.79 1.90
C LYS A 170 -11.90 -18.23 1.55
N ARG A 171 -12.43 -18.46 0.34
CA ARG A 171 -12.71 -19.82 -0.16
C ARG A 171 -11.42 -20.60 -0.40
N TYR A 172 -10.44 -20.00 -1.05
CA TYR A 172 -9.10 -20.58 -1.24
C TYR A 172 -8.46 -20.98 0.10
N LEU A 173 -8.46 -20.07 1.09
CA LEU A 173 -7.95 -20.32 2.45
C LEU A 173 -8.64 -21.51 3.12
N SER A 174 -9.98 -21.58 3.01
CA SER A 174 -10.77 -22.66 3.60
C SER A 174 -10.45 -24.01 2.95
N ARG A 175 -10.28 -24.03 1.62
CA ARG A 175 -9.89 -25.24 0.87
C ARG A 175 -8.47 -25.67 1.19
N LEU A 176 -7.55 -24.73 1.32
CA LEU A 176 -6.15 -25.00 1.68
C LEU A 176 -6.06 -25.73 3.03
N ALA A 177 -6.90 -25.37 3.99
CA ALA A 177 -6.94 -26.00 5.31
C ALA A 177 -7.74 -27.32 5.36
N ASN A 178 -8.44 -27.69 4.28
CA ASN A 178 -9.21 -28.93 4.21
C ASN A 178 -8.33 -30.11 3.80
N VAL A 179 -7.75 -30.79 4.79
CA VAL A 179 -6.89 -31.96 4.56
C VAL A 179 -7.65 -33.17 3.98
N SER A 180 -8.98 -33.22 4.13
CA SER A 180 -9.79 -34.35 3.64
C SER A 180 -10.05 -34.28 2.14
N GLU A 181 -10.02 -33.08 1.55
CA GLU A 181 -10.23 -32.83 0.12
C GLU A 181 -9.13 -31.87 -0.39
N PRO A 182 -7.95 -32.40 -0.79
CA PRO A 182 -6.77 -31.59 -1.11
C PRO A 182 -6.87 -30.95 -2.51
N ASP A 183 -7.86 -30.09 -2.71
CA ASP A 183 -8.18 -29.45 -4.00
C ASP A 183 -7.60 -28.02 -4.16
N ALA A 184 -6.90 -27.53 -3.14
CA ALA A 184 -6.09 -26.31 -3.13
C ALA A 184 -4.70 -26.65 -2.58
N GLN A 185 -3.66 -26.03 -3.15
CA GLN A 185 -2.27 -26.28 -2.75
C GLN A 185 -1.49 -24.98 -2.63
N PHE A 186 -0.49 -24.97 -1.74
CA PHE A 186 0.50 -23.91 -1.63
C PHE A 186 1.90 -24.52 -1.49
N TYR A 187 2.76 -24.25 -2.47
CA TYR A 187 4.11 -24.78 -2.58
C TYR A 187 5.12 -23.74 -2.09
N ALA A 188 5.50 -23.86 -0.81
CA ALA A 188 6.58 -23.08 -0.22
C ALA A 188 7.96 -23.58 -0.73
N ARG A 189 8.36 -23.12 -1.92
CA ARG A 189 9.61 -23.48 -2.60
C ARG A 189 10.55 -22.28 -2.72
N ALA A 190 11.86 -22.55 -2.83
CA ALA A 190 12.87 -21.50 -2.91
C ALA A 190 12.80 -20.68 -4.20
N ASP A 191 12.53 -21.33 -5.33
CA ASP A 191 12.34 -20.70 -6.65
C ASP A 191 11.12 -19.77 -6.64
N ASN A 192 9.98 -20.28 -6.17
CA ASN A 192 8.76 -19.49 -5.99
C ASN A 192 9.03 -18.23 -5.15
N LEU A 193 9.65 -18.40 -3.97
CA LEU A 193 9.98 -17.27 -3.10
C LEU A 193 10.94 -16.29 -3.78
N HIS A 194 11.96 -16.79 -4.46
CA HIS A 194 12.92 -15.99 -5.19
C HIS A 194 12.24 -15.09 -6.24
N ASP A 195 11.31 -15.65 -7.02
CA ASP A 195 10.62 -14.93 -8.09
C ASP A 195 9.74 -13.80 -7.56
N TRP A 196 9.01 -14.04 -6.46
CA TRP A 196 8.27 -12.97 -5.78
C TRP A 196 9.21 -11.90 -5.20
N LEU A 197 10.32 -12.28 -4.55
CA LEU A 197 11.29 -11.32 -4.02
C LEU A 197 11.98 -10.52 -5.14
N ALA A 198 12.14 -11.07 -6.33
CA ALA A 198 12.66 -10.34 -7.49
C ALA A 198 11.68 -9.24 -7.96
N LEU A 199 10.38 -9.48 -7.84
CA LEU A 199 9.37 -8.43 -8.06
C LEU A 199 9.45 -7.36 -6.97
N VAL A 200 9.56 -7.77 -5.70
CA VAL A 200 9.70 -6.84 -4.56
C VAL A 200 10.93 -5.94 -4.72
N GLU A 201 12.07 -6.49 -5.16
CA GLU A 201 13.30 -5.74 -5.41
C GLU A 201 13.07 -4.61 -6.43
N LYS A 202 12.42 -4.92 -7.55
CA LYS A 202 12.08 -3.92 -8.57
C LYS A 202 11.18 -2.83 -8.01
N ARG A 203 10.20 -3.18 -7.17
CA ARG A 203 9.31 -2.22 -6.50
C ARG A 203 10.08 -1.29 -5.56
N LEU A 204 10.89 -1.84 -4.65
CA LEU A 204 11.67 -1.05 -3.70
C LEU A 204 12.70 -0.16 -4.40
N GLY A 205 13.37 -0.66 -5.44
CA GLY A 205 14.28 0.13 -6.27
C GLY A 205 13.58 1.32 -6.94
N SER A 206 12.38 1.09 -7.50
CA SER A 206 11.56 2.15 -8.10
C SER A 206 11.12 3.19 -7.06
N LEU A 207 10.62 2.74 -5.90
CA LEU A 207 10.20 3.63 -4.80
C LEU A 207 11.35 4.50 -4.30
N SER A 208 12.51 3.90 -4.01
CA SER A 208 13.71 4.63 -3.57
C SER A 208 14.12 5.69 -4.59
N THR A 209 14.07 5.36 -5.88
CA THR A 209 14.39 6.28 -6.97
C THR A 209 13.39 7.44 -7.04
N ARG A 210 12.09 7.16 -6.97
CA ARG A 210 11.04 8.19 -7.01
C ARG A 210 11.09 9.12 -5.80
N LEU A 211 11.33 8.58 -4.61
CA LEU A 211 11.51 9.36 -3.37
C LEU A 211 12.78 10.22 -3.44
N SER A 212 13.86 9.72 -4.02
CA SER A 212 15.09 10.49 -4.23
C SER A 212 14.93 11.55 -5.33
N ALA A 213 14.06 11.33 -6.32
CA ALA A 213 13.71 12.35 -7.30
C ALA A 213 12.87 13.50 -6.68
N ALA A 214 12.17 13.25 -5.57
CA ALA A 214 11.39 14.27 -4.88
C ALA A 214 12.23 15.46 -4.35
N ILE A 215 13.54 15.27 -4.20
CA ILE A 215 14.47 16.31 -3.75
C ILE A 215 15.16 17.04 -4.92
N GLY A 216 14.99 16.55 -6.16
CA GLY A 216 15.65 17.03 -7.36
C GLY A 216 17.10 16.59 -7.43
N GLN A 217 17.37 15.53 -8.18
CA GLN A 217 18.73 15.01 -8.41
C GLN A 217 19.10 15.09 -9.89
N ASP A 218 20.34 15.47 -10.16
CA ASP A 218 20.94 15.34 -11.49
C ASP A 218 21.35 13.88 -11.67
N ARG A 219 20.58 13.13 -12.46
CA ARG A 219 20.79 11.70 -12.68
C ARG A 219 21.52 11.49 -14.01
N LEU A 220 22.62 10.77 -13.97
CA LEU A 220 23.26 10.23 -15.18
C LEU A 220 22.40 9.08 -15.71
N ASN A 221 22.18 9.07 -17.03
CA ASN A 221 21.53 7.95 -17.68
C ASN A 221 22.50 6.77 -17.72
N VAL A 222 22.14 5.72 -17.00
CA VAL A 222 22.90 4.47 -16.91
C VAL A 222 22.06 3.28 -17.40
N ASP A 223 20.97 3.53 -18.13
CA ASP A 223 19.99 2.52 -18.51
C ASP A 223 20.59 1.41 -19.41
N LEU A 224 21.64 1.74 -20.18
CA LEU A 224 22.42 0.80 -20.99
C LEU A 224 23.89 0.73 -20.53
N ALA A 225 24.21 1.24 -19.34
CA ALA A 225 25.60 1.27 -18.88
C ALA A 225 26.13 -0.16 -18.68
N GLY A 226 27.18 -0.50 -19.41
CA GLY A 226 27.80 -1.83 -19.35
C GLY A 226 27.13 -2.89 -20.22
N ASP A 227 26.03 -2.57 -20.92
CA ASP A 227 25.38 -3.48 -21.86
C ASP A 227 25.69 -3.08 -23.31
N SER A 228 26.67 -3.75 -23.91
CA SER A 228 27.07 -3.52 -25.30
C SER A 228 26.05 -3.99 -26.34
N ALA A 229 25.08 -4.82 -25.94
CA ALA A 229 24.04 -5.36 -26.82
C ALA A 229 22.67 -4.69 -26.62
N GLY A 230 22.51 -3.90 -25.56
CA GLY A 230 21.27 -3.22 -25.22
C GLY A 230 20.90 -2.12 -26.22
N SER A 231 19.61 -1.97 -26.50
CA SER A 231 19.07 -0.90 -27.34
C SER A 231 17.84 -0.28 -26.69
N GLN A 232 17.66 1.03 -26.86
CA GLN A 232 16.49 1.76 -26.36
C GLN A 232 15.62 2.21 -27.53
N SER A 233 14.29 2.14 -27.39
CA SER A 233 13.35 2.55 -28.44
C SER A 233 13.41 4.05 -28.76
N THR A 234 13.87 4.87 -27.81
CA THR A 234 14.00 6.32 -27.99
C THR A 234 15.29 6.79 -27.33
N PRO A 235 16.12 7.60 -28.00
CA PRO A 235 17.32 8.15 -27.39
C PRO A 235 17.01 9.02 -26.17
N ALA A 236 17.46 8.60 -24.99
CA ALA A 236 17.39 9.41 -23.77
C ALA A 236 18.67 10.25 -23.58
N PRO A 237 18.58 11.45 -22.99
CA PRO A 237 19.73 12.32 -22.76
C PRO A 237 20.75 11.66 -21.81
N PRO A 238 22.06 11.99 -21.90
CA PRO A 238 23.10 11.42 -21.03
C PRO A 238 22.93 11.74 -19.54
N SER A 239 22.22 12.83 -19.24
CA SER A 239 21.87 13.25 -17.89
C SER A 239 20.54 13.98 -17.90
N ALA A 240 19.71 13.76 -16.88
CA ALA A 240 18.47 14.48 -16.69
C ALA A 240 18.32 14.89 -15.22
N ARG A 241 17.92 16.15 -15.00
CA ARG A 241 17.43 16.57 -13.68
C ARG A 241 16.00 16.07 -13.53
N VAL A 242 15.81 15.03 -12.73
CA VAL A 242 14.47 14.54 -12.39
C VAL A 242 14.07 15.14 -11.06
N LYS A 243 13.03 15.97 -11.07
CA LYS A 243 12.48 16.58 -9.86
C LYS A 243 10.96 16.45 -9.86
N THR A 244 10.43 15.80 -8.84
CA THR A 244 8.97 15.72 -8.63
C THR A 244 8.42 17.12 -8.32
N PRO A 245 7.29 17.53 -8.94
CA PRO A 245 6.56 18.74 -8.55
C PRO A 245 6.25 18.74 -7.05
N TRP A 246 6.27 19.92 -6.41
CA TRP A 246 6.10 20.01 -4.95
C TRP A 246 4.75 19.45 -4.48
N SER A 247 3.69 19.60 -5.29
CA SER A 247 2.34 19.09 -5.02
C SER A 247 2.15 17.59 -5.21
N LEU A 248 3.20 16.86 -5.62
CA LEU A 248 3.16 15.40 -5.81
C LEU A 248 4.20 14.70 -4.90
N ILE A 249 4.85 15.45 -4.01
CA ILE A 249 5.90 14.92 -3.13
C ILE A 249 5.28 13.99 -2.09
N ASP A 250 4.20 14.44 -1.50
CA ASP A 250 3.40 13.73 -0.53
C ASP A 250 2.69 12.54 -1.17
N ASP A 251 2.17 12.66 -2.40
CA ASP A 251 1.64 11.52 -3.17
C ASP A 251 2.64 10.36 -3.23
N VAL A 252 3.86 10.62 -3.72
CA VAL A 252 4.92 9.59 -3.82
C VAL A 252 5.30 9.05 -2.45
N PHE A 253 5.30 9.90 -1.42
CA PHE A 253 5.64 9.52 -0.06
C PHE A 253 4.59 8.58 0.53
N PHE A 254 3.30 8.90 0.44
CA PHE A 254 2.23 8.08 0.98
C PHE A 254 2.03 6.79 0.19
N GLU A 255 2.20 6.81 -1.13
CA GLU A 255 2.24 5.58 -1.93
C GLU A 255 3.38 4.67 -1.48
N ALA A 256 4.59 5.19 -1.31
CA ALA A 256 5.73 4.42 -0.82
C ALA A 256 5.48 3.87 0.59
N ARG A 257 4.89 4.68 1.48
CA ARG A 257 4.54 4.27 2.85
C ARG A 257 3.50 3.14 2.85
N GLY A 258 2.48 3.22 2.00
CA GLY A 258 1.46 2.18 1.82
C GLY A 258 2.02 0.88 1.26
N GLN A 259 2.89 0.96 0.24
CA GLN A 259 3.61 -0.21 -0.27
C GLN A 259 4.47 -0.86 0.81
N CYS A 260 5.23 -0.07 1.59
CA CYS A 260 6.07 -0.61 2.65
C CYS A 260 5.23 -1.24 3.77
N TRP A 261 4.11 -0.62 4.17
CA TRP A 261 3.22 -1.17 5.19
C TRP A 261 2.70 -2.56 4.80
N ALA A 262 2.14 -2.69 3.60
CA ALA A 262 1.63 -3.98 3.12
C ALA A 262 2.76 -5.00 2.95
N LEU A 263 3.93 -4.57 2.43
CA LEU A 263 5.07 -5.46 2.23
C LEU A 263 5.63 -6.00 3.55
N ILE A 264 5.69 -5.19 4.63
CA ILE A 264 6.12 -5.66 5.96
C ILE A 264 5.24 -6.84 6.40
N GLU A 265 3.92 -6.71 6.26
CA GLU A 265 2.98 -7.78 6.63
C GLU A 265 3.16 -9.02 5.76
N LEU A 266 3.36 -8.84 4.45
CA LEU A 266 3.61 -9.96 3.54
C LEU A 266 4.94 -10.66 3.84
N LEU A 267 6.02 -9.94 4.11
CA LEU A 267 7.32 -10.54 4.48
C LEU A 267 7.22 -11.30 5.79
N LYS A 268 6.50 -10.78 6.80
CA LYS A 268 6.23 -11.49 8.05
C LYS A 268 5.43 -12.77 7.82
N ALA A 269 4.42 -12.73 6.94
CA ALA A 269 3.60 -13.90 6.62
C ALA A 269 4.40 -14.96 5.86
N VAL A 270 5.23 -14.54 4.90
CA VAL A 270 6.17 -15.40 4.17
C VAL A 270 7.23 -16.00 5.11
N GLU A 271 7.71 -15.26 6.12
CA GLU A 271 8.62 -15.83 7.13
C GLU A 271 8.01 -17.05 7.82
N VAL A 272 6.69 -17.07 8.00
CA VAL A 272 5.96 -18.19 8.62
C VAL A 272 5.80 -19.34 7.63
N ASP A 273 5.22 -19.09 6.47
CA ASP A 273 4.87 -20.16 5.52
C ASP A 273 6.09 -20.75 4.79
N PHE A 274 7.15 -19.96 4.59
CA PHE A 274 8.41 -20.41 3.99
C PHE A 274 9.49 -20.71 5.04
N ALA A 275 9.13 -20.86 6.32
CA ALA A 275 10.09 -21.05 7.42
C ALA A 275 11.11 -22.16 7.14
N SER A 276 10.67 -23.32 6.62
CA SER A 276 11.54 -24.44 6.28
C SER A 276 12.54 -24.10 5.17
N VAL A 277 12.11 -23.39 4.13
CA VAL A 277 12.97 -22.94 3.02
C VAL A 277 13.99 -21.93 3.52
N LEU A 278 13.52 -20.92 4.26
CA LEU A 278 14.37 -19.86 4.82
C LEU A 278 15.40 -20.42 5.80
N SER A 279 15.01 -21.39 6.64
CA SER A 279 15.93 -22.06 7.56
C SER A 279 16.97 -22.90 6.81
N LYS A 280 16.56 -23.66 5.80
CA LYS A 280 17.49 -24.49 5.00
C LYS A 280 18.54 -23.64 4.28
N LYS A 281 18.16 -22.45 3.80
CA LYS A 281 19.02 -21.51 3.08
C LYS A 281 19.76 -20.51 3.99
N ASN A 282 19.65 -20.63 5.32
CA ASN A 282 20.15 -19.65 6.30
C ASN A 282 19.68 -18.19 6.05
N ALA A 283 18.53 -18.03 5.40
CA ALA A 283 17.99 -16.77 4.91
C ALA A 283 17.06 -16.07 5.92
N ARG A 284 16.66 -16.76 7.00
CA ARG A 284 15.67 -16.24 7.96
C ARG A 284 16.10 -14.94 8.65
N ILE A 285 17.37 -14.83 9.03
CA ILE A 285 17.90 -13.62 9.69
C ILE A 285 17.89 -12.45 8.71
N SER A 286 18.31 -12.66 7.47
CA SER A 286 18.30 -11.64 6.41
C SER A 286 16.88 -11.12 6.14
N LEU A 287 15.88 -12.00 6.04
CA LEU A 287 14.47 -11.60 5.86
C LEU A 287 13.96 -10.73 7.02
N LYS A 288 14.32 -11.08 8.26
CA LYS A 288 13.97 -10.26 9.44
C LYS A 288 14.64 -8.89 9.42
N GLN A 289 15.91 -8.82 9.01
CA GLN A 289 16.62 -7.55 8.89
C GLN A 289 15.96 -6.64 7.84
N ILE A 290 15.60 -7.18 6.68
CA ILE A 290 14.87 -6.45 5.63
C ILE A 290 13.54 -5.93 6.18
N THR A 291 12.78 -6.79 6.85
CA THR A 291 11.50 -6.42 7.47
C THR A 291 11.69 -5.29 8.49
N ARG A 292 12.74 -5.38 9.32
CA ARG A 292 13.06 -4.37 10.34
C ARG A 292 13.46 -3.03 9.75
N GLU A 293 14.21 -3.01 8.64
CA GLU A 293 14.54 -1.76 7.95
C GLU A 293 13.28 -1.10 7.37
N LEU A 294 12.36 -1.90 6.82
CA LEU A 294 11.08 -1.39 6.31
C LEU A 294 10.18 -0.89 7.44
N GLU A 295 10.18 -1.50 8.62
CA GLU A 295 9.40 -1.00 9.78
C GLU A 295 9.71 0.47 10.11
N ASN A 296 10.95 0.93 9.92
CA ASN A 296 11.32 2.34 10.13
C ASN A 296 10.58 3.31 9.17
N THR A 297 10.05 2.83 8.04
CA THR A 297 9.23 3.65 7.13
C THR A 297 7.87 4.02 7.73
N GLN A 298 7.46 3.31 8.80
CA GLN A 298 6.19 3.48 9.49
C GLN A 298 6.29 4.38 10.73
N ASP A 299 7.47 4.95 11.01
CA ASP A 299 7.66 5.90 12.11
C ASP A 299 6.68 7.08 12.02
N ALA A 300 6.30 7.61 13.18
CA ALA A 300 5.33 8.67 13.31
C ALA A 300 5.82 9.97 12.66
N ILE A 301 4.97 10.57 11.82
CA ILE A 301 5.25 11.85 11.16
C ILE A 301 4.63 12.94 12.04
N TRP A 302 5.49 13.71 12.69
CA TRP A 302 5.07 14.80 13.58
C TRP A 302 4.79 16.11 12.84
N SER A 303 5.22 16.21 11.58
CA SER A 303 4.95 17.36 10.73
C SER A 303 3.55 17.22 10.09
N PRO A 304 2.74 18.29 10.05
CA PRO A 304 1.44 18.27 9.37
C PRO A 304 1.57 18.17 7.84
N VAL A 305 2.76 18.42 7.29
CA VAL A 305 3.06 18.34 5.86
C VAL A 305 4.35 17.59 5.62
N ILE A 306 4.46 16.91 4.46
CA ILE A 306 5.71 16.25 4.06
C ILE A 306 6.74 17.29 3.65
N LEU A 307 7.79 17.42 4.46
CA LEU A 307 8.90 18.34 4.22
C LEU A 307 10.04 17.64 3.47
N ASN A 308 10.49 18.26 2.38
CA ASN A 308 11.66 17.84 1.60
C ASN A 308 12.69 18.96 1.57
N GLY A 309 13.44 19.09 2.67
CA GLY A 309 14.60 19.97 2.75
C GLY A 309 15.69 19.63 1.74
N ARG A 310 16.61 20.58 1.50
CA ARG A 310 17.88 20.26 0.82
C ARG A 310 18.79 19.46 1.77
N GLY A 311 19.73 18.67 1.24
CA GLY A 311 20.47 17.63 1.99
C GLY A 311 20.89 17.97 3.43
N PHE A 312 21.51 19.13 3.66
CA PHE A 312 21.94 19.60 5.00
C PHE A 312 21.16 20.84 5.50
N ALA A 313 19.90 20.98 5.09
CA ALA A 313 19.07 22.13 5.47
C ALA A 313 18.57 22.01 6.92
N PHE A 314 18.09 23.14 7.46
CA PHE A 314 17.48 23.21 8.79
C PHE A 314 16.14 22.44 8.92
N VAL A 315 15.52 22.04 7.81
CA VAL A 315 14.25 21.32 7.78
C VAL A 315 14.47 19.85 7.43
N ALA A 316 13.64 18.96 7.98
CA ALA A 316 13.68 17.54 7.70
C ALA A 316 13.48 17.22 6.22
N ASN A 317 13.97 16.06 5.81
CA ASN A 317 13.78 15.52 4.47
C ASN A 317 13.16 14.12 4.57
N HIS A 318 11.84 14.09 4.66
CA HIS A 318 11.08 12.85 4.90
C HIS A 318 11.25 11.87 3.74
N SER A 319 11.17 12.35 2.49
CA SER A 319 11.35 11.48 1.32
C SER A 319 12.75 10.87 1.26
N LEU A 320 13.81 11.61 1.58
CA LEU A 320 15.18 11.08 1.56
C LEU A 320 15.42 10.09 2.71
N ILE A 321 14.88 10.35 3.89
CA ILE A 321 14.95 9.41 5.03
C ILE A 321 14.27 8.10 4.67
N MET A 322 13.05 8.16 4.13
CA MET A 322 12.31 6.98 3.67
C MET A 322 13.04 6.25 2.53
N ALA A 323 13.58 6.98 1.55
CA ALA A 323 14.39 6.41 0.48
C ALA A 323 15.62 5.68 1.03
N SER A 324 16.24 6.21 2.09
CA SER A 324 17.39 5.58 2.74
C SER A 324 17.03 4.24 3.40
N TYR A 325 15.90 4.17 4.12
CA TYR A 325 15.39 2.91 4.68
C TYR A 325 15.09 1.88 3.57
N ILE A 326 14.36 2.30 2.54
CA ILE A 326 13.98 1.45 1.40
C ILE A 326 15.22 0.96 0.65
N SER A 327 16.21 1.82 0.42
CA SER A 327 17.44 1.47 -0.29
C SER A 327 18.25 0.42 0.47
N ARG A 328 18.36 0.53 1.81
CA ARG A 328 19.02 -0.50 2.63
C ARG A 328 18.26 -1.82 2.63
N ALA A 329 16.93 -1.77 2.73
CA ALA A 329 16.10 -2.97 2.61
C ALA A 329 16.28 -3.63 1.23
N ASN A 330 16.32 -2.85 0.16
CA ASN A 330 16.51 -3.35 -1.20
C ASN A 330 17.89 -3.98 -1.40
N ALA A 331 18.96 -3.37 -0.87
CA ALA A 331 20.30 -3.95 -0.92
C ALA A 331 20.35 -5.32 -0.21
N ALA A 332 19.79 -5.41 1.00
CA ALA A 332 19.72 -6.67 1.74
C ALA A 332 18.83 -7.73 1.04
N LEU A 333 17.82 -7.30 0.28
CA LEU A 333 16.96 -8.18 -0.51
C LEU A 333 17.71 -8.84 -1.68
N ILE A 334 18.60 -8.10 -2.34
CA ILE A 334 19.48 -8.63 -3.40
C ILE A 334 20.35 -9.76 -2.83
N ASP A 335 20.96 -9.54 -1.67
CA ASP A 335 21.76 -10.58 -0.99
C ASP A 335 20.91 -11.79 -0.58
N LEU A 336 19.70 -11.56 -0.06
CA LEU A 336 18.76 -12.63 0.29
C LEU A 336 18.40 -13.51 -0.93
N LYS A 337 18.17 -12.90 -2.10
CA LYS A 337 17.87 -13.63 -3.32
C LYS A 337 19.03 -14.53 -3.74
N LEU A 338 20.26 -14.00 -3.71
CA LEU A 338 21.46 -14.77 -4.03
C LEU A 338 21.64 -15.98 -3.09
N LEU A 339 21.27 -15.84 -1.82
CA LEU A 339 21.25 -16.97 -0.86
C LEU A 339 20.17 -18.01 -1.21
N LEU A 340 19.00 -17.59 -1.68
CA LEU A 340 17.93 -18.51 -2.08
C LEU A 340 18.29 -19.30 -3.35
N GLU A 341 18.98 -18.67 -4.31
CA GLU A 341 19.46 -19.34 -5.52
C GLU A 341 20.60 -20.33 -5.22
N ASN A 342 21.61 -19.91 -4.44
CA ASN A 342 22.87 -20.65 -4.33
C ASN A 342 23.03 -21.50 -3.05
N GLY A 343 22.22 -21.27 -2.00
CA GLY A 343 22.34 -21.94 -0.68
C GLY A 343 21.75 -23.35 -0.60
#